data_AF-A0A1N7IS15-F1
#
_entry.id   AF-A0A1N7IS15-F1
#
_cell.length_a   1.000
_cell.length_b   1.000
_cell.length_c   1.000
_cell.angle_alpha   90.00
_cell.angle_beta   90.00
_cell.angle_gamma   90.00
#
_symmetry.space_group_name_H-M   'P 1'
#
loop_
_entity.id
_entity.type
_entity.pdbx_description
1 polymer ?
#
loop_
_entity_poly.entity_id
_entity_poly.type
_entity_poly.pdbx_seq_one_letter_code
_entity_poly.pdbx_strand_id
1 'polypeptide(L)'
;MGDENEIFQLIKTILNNFENGFYKKSDIHFDPSTHITDQQLQVPDFMKQPTNGEETYIYLEQSEVDSWFGEILENKIKRCDTSMELYNIASFVKYHLDGRDELILKHPLCDKGIAVMLFWRLKTFRNVWFETSVMAREIIDKVRTNQCPEILAYNPKKDKAIKMNEPKPKWNIPEIMTKAV
;
A
#
# COMPACT_ATOMS: atom_id res chain seq x y z
N MET A 1 3.86 26.92 19.67
CA MET A 1 3.47 27.52 18.38
C MET A 1 4.66 28.34 17.92
N GLY A 2 5.41 27.86 16.91
CA GLY A 2 6.42 28.71 16.27
C GLY A 2 5.69 29.85 15.57
N ASP A 3 6.17 31.08 15.74
CA ASP A 3 5.54 32.28 15.21
C ASP A 3 5.52 32.19 13.68
N GLU A 4 4.34 32.30 13.06
CA GLU A 4 4.17 32.20 11.59
C GLU A 4 5.11 33.17 10.86
N ASN A 5 5.47 34.28 11.53
CA ASN A 5 6.45 35.24 11.06
C ASN A 5 7.87 34.66 10.98
N GLU A 6 8.32 33.87 11.96
CA GLU A 6 9.63 33.20 11.92
C GLU A 6 9.71 32.19 10.77
N ILE A 7 8.63 31.44 10.55
CA ILE A 7 8.53 30.50 9.41
C ILE A 7 8.60 31.27 8.10
N PHE A 8 7.87 32.39 7.99
CA PHE A 8 7.89 33.21 6.79
C PHE A 8 9.26 33.84 6.51
N GLN A 9 9.94 34.37 7.53
CA GLN A 9 11.30 34.90 7.39
C GLN A 9 12.31 33.82 7.01
N LEU A 10 12.17 32.62 7.56
CA LEU A 10 13.01 31.48 7.20
C LEU A 10 12.82 31.10 5.72
N ILE A 11 11.57 30.94 5.27
CA ILE A 11 11.26 30.63 3.86
C ILE A 11 11.83 31.69 2.94
N LYS A 12 11.62 32.98 3.27
CA LYS A 12 12.12 34.10 2.47
C LYS A 12 13.65 34.10 2.38
N THR A 13 14.33 33.80 3.49
CA THR A 13 15.80 33.71 3.55
C THR A 13 16.32 32.56 2.71
N ILE A 14 15.67 31.40 2.76
CA ILE A 14 16.03 30.23 1.94
C ILE A 14 15.89 30.56 0.44
N LEU A 15 14.77 31.18 0.03
CA LEU A 15 14.53 31.55 -1.37
C LEU A 15 15.57 32.55 -1.89
N ASN A 16 15.86 33.60 -1.13
CA ASN A 16 16.88 34.59 -1.50
C ASN A 16 18.27 33.97 -1.63
N ASN A 17 18.66 33.09 -0.71
CA ASN A 17 19.97 32.43 -0.76
C ASN A 17 20.04 31.40 -1.90
N PHE A 18 18.92 30.78 -2.25
CA PHE A 18 18.83 29.89 -3.40
C PHE A 18 19.06 30.68 -4.70
N GLU A 19 18.34 31.77 -4.95
CA GLU A 19 18.51 32.59 -6.16
C GLU A 19 19.96 33.13 -6.32
N ASN A 20 20.59 33.48 -5.20
CA ASN A 20 21.98 33.97 -5.18
C ASN A 20 23.05 32.86 -5.30
N GLY A 21 22.65 31.60 -5.52
CA GLY A 21 23.55 30.49 -5.77
C GLY A 21 24.37 30.05 -4.55
N PHE A 22 23.89 30.33 -3.32
CA PHE A 22 24.57 29.92 -2.09
C PHE A 22 24.75 28.39 -2.01
N TYR A 23 23.80 27.61 -2.56
CA TYR A 23 23.89 26.15 -2.67
C TYR A 23 25.06 25.65 -3.53
N LYS A 24 25.66 26.51 -4.37
CA LYS A 24 26.85 26.15 -5.16
C LYS A 24 28.16 26.25 -4.36
N LYS A 25 28.10 26.81 -3.15
CA LYS A 25 29.27 27.04 -2.27
C LYS A 25 29.27 26.15 -1.03
N SER A 26 28.28 25.27 -0.84
CA SER A 26 28.24 24.36 0.29
C SER A 26 28.88 23.02 -0.06
N ASP A 27 29.71 22.50 0.84
CA ASP A 27 30.23 21.12 0.77
C ASP A 27 29.15 20.06 1.09
N ILE A 28 27.92 20.51 1.38
CA ILE A 28 26.77 19.65 1.64
C ILE A 28 26.16 19.24 0.30
N HIS A 29 26.45 18.02 -0.11
CA HIS A 29 25.87 17.39 -1.29
C HIS A 29 24.72 16.47 -0.86
N PHE A 30 23.52 16.74 -1.38
CA PHE A 30 22.40 15.81 -1.25
C PHE A 30 22.48 14.83 -2.43
N ASP A 31 22.67 13.55 -2.12
CA ASP A 31 22.59 12.47 -3.12
C ASP A 31 21.17 11.89 -3.14
N PRO A 32 20.33 12.29 -4.11
CA PRO A 32 18.97 11.76 -4.21
C PRO A 32 18.94 10.28 -4.59
N SER A 33 20.04 9.70 -5.10
CA SER A 33 20.07 8.28 -5.52
C SER A 33 19.73 7.34 -4.36
N THR A 34 20.14 7.69 -3.14
CA THR A 34 19.83 6.95 -1.90
C THR A 34 18.32 6.94 -1.58
N HIS A 35 17.58 7.95 -2.03
CA HIS A 35 16.14 8.08 -1.87
C HIS A 35 15.33 7.62 -3.09
N ILE A 36 15.98 7.46 -4.24
CA ILE A 36 15.40 6.89 -5.46
C ILE A 36 15.23 5.35 -5.33
N THR A 37 15.85 4.74 -4.31
CA THR A 37 15.83 3.29 -4.05
C THR A 37 14.49 2.72 -3.59
N ASP A 38 13.46 3.52 -3.35
CA ASP A 38 12.08 3.01 -3.36
C ASP A 38 11.61 2.91 -4.82
N GLN A 39 12.27 2.01 -5.55
CA GLN A 39 11.72 1.49 -6.80
C GLN A 39 10.31 1.02 -6.49
N GLN A 40 9.32 1.66 -7.12
CA GLN A 40 7.93 1.22 -7.06
C GLN A 40 7.90 -0.30 -7.16
N LEU A 41 7.29 -0.95 -6.16
CA LEU A 41 7.21 -2.40 -6.10
C LEU A 41 6.71 -2.95 -7.44
N GLN A 42 7.63 -3.56 -8.19
CA GLN A 42 7.35 -4.20 -9.48
C GLN A 42 6.38 -5.34 -9.20
N VAL A 43 5.15 -5.23 -9.71
CA VAL A 43 4.10 -6.22 -9.45
C VAL A 43 4.32 -7.42 -10.37
N PRO A 44 4.61 -8.62 -9.84
CA PRO A 44 4.80 -9.80 -10.65
C PRO A 44 3.53 -10.15 -11.44
N ASP A 45 3.68 -10.70 -12.64
CA ASP A 45 2.53 -10.97 -13.51
C ASP A 45 1.53 -11.97 -12.93
N PHE A 46 1.99 -12.91 -12.09
CA PHE A 46 1.10 -13.86 -11.42
C PHE A 46 0.11 -13.17 -10.47
N MET A 47 0.47 -12.02 -9.88
CA MET A 47 -0.45 -11.24 -9.02
C MET A 47 -1.56 -10.56 -9.83
N LYS A 48 -1.42 -10.47 -11.16
CA LYS A 48 -2.41 -9.88 -12.08
C LYS A 48 -3.36 -10.94 -12.63
N GLN A 49 -3.10 -12.22 -12.41
CA GLN A 49 -3.94 -13.31 -12.88
C GLN A 49 -5.03 -13.65 -11.86
N PRO A 50 -6.16 -14.22 -12.31
CA PRO A 50 -7.14 -14.78 -11.40
C PRO A 50 -6.55 -15.93 -10.58
N THR A 51 -6.96 -16.06 -9.33
CA THR A 51 -6.75 -17.30 -8.56
C THR A 51 -7.81 -18.33 -8.92
N ASN A 52 -7.47 -19.60 -8.76
CA ASN A 52 -8.40 -20.71 -8.92
C ASN A 52 -9.19 -20.94 -7.62
N GLY A 53 -10.34 -21.62 -7.71
CA GLY A 53 -11.12 -21.98 -6.54
C GLY A 53 -12.63 -21.83 -6.74
N GLU A 54 -13.35 -21.90 -5.62
CA GLU A 54 -14.78 -21.62 -5.51
C GLU A 54 -15.09 -20.16 -5.85
N GLU A 55 -16.20 -19.94 -6.55
CA GLU A 55 -16.66 -18.59 -6.87
C GLU A 55 -17.06 -17.84 -5.58
N THR A 56 -16.51 -16.65 -5.42
CA THR A 56 -16.72 -15.83 -4.24
C THR A 56 -17.99 -15.00 -4.34
N TYR A 57 -18.67 -14.81 -3.20
CA TYR A 57 -19.86 -13.97 -3.10
C TYR A 57 -19.81 -13.10 -1.85
N ILE A 58 -20.39 -11.90 -1.94
CA ILE A 58 -20.46 -10.95 -0.85
C ILE A 58 -21.84 -11.04 -0.20
N TYR A 59 -21.90 -11.35 1.08
CA TYR A 59 -23.11 -11.42 1.91
C TYR A 59 -23.05 -10.53 3.15
N LEU A 60 -21.87 -10.03 3.53
CA LEU A 60 -21.76 -9.01 4.56
C LEU A 60 -22.09 -7.63 3.98
N GLU A 61 -22.80 -6.83 4.76
CA GLU A 61 -23.12 -5.45 4.39
C GLU A 61 -21.92 -4.54 4.67
N GLN A 62 -21.58 -3.67 3.72
CA GLN A 62 -20.43 -2.78 3.88
C GLN A 62 -20.57 -1.89 5.13
N SER A 63 -21.77 -1.36 5.41
CA SER A 63 -22.00 -0.51 6.58
C SER A 63 -21.81 -1.25 7.91
N GLU A 64 -22.07 -2.56 7.93
CA GLU A 64 -21.81 -3.39 9.10
C GLU A 64 -20.31 -3.53 9.33
N VAL A 65 -19.56 -3.92 8.28
CA VAL A 65 -18.11 -4.10 8.36
C VAL A 65 -17.38 -2.80 8.66
N ASP A 66 -17.84 -1.68 8.08
CA ASP A 66 -17.28 -0.34 8.32
C ASP A 66 -17.51 0.11 9.78
N SER A 67 -18.50 -0.44 10.49
CA SER A 67 -18.73 -0.17 11.91
C SER A 67 -17.79 -0.94 12.86
N TRP A 68 -17.01 -1.90 12.36
CA TRP A 68 -16.11 -2.70 13.18
C TRP A 68 -14.73 -2.03 13.32
N PHE A 69 -14.32 -1.77 14.55
CA PHE A 69 -13.01 -1.22 14.88
C PHE A 69 -12.53 -1.76 16.24
N GLY A 70 -11.22 -1.65 16.51
CA GLY A 70 -10.60 -2.14 17.74
C GLY A 70 -10.89 -3.61 18.02
N GLU A 71 -11.22 -3.94 19.27
CA GLU A 71 -11.47 -5.32 19.70
C GLU A 71 -12.63 -5.99 18.96
N ILE A 72 -13.65 -5.24 18.51
CA ILE A 72 -14.79 -5.80 17.79
C ILE A 72 -14.32 -6.42 16.48
N LEU A 73 -13.55 -5.66 15.72
CA LEU A 73 -12.96 -6.09 14.45
C LEU A 73 -12.01 -7.27 14.64
N GLU A 74 -11.12 -7.20 15.63
CA GLU A 74 -10.22 -8.30 15.95
C GLU A 74 -10.98 -9.59 16.27
N ASN A 75 -12.04 -9.49 17.07
CA ASN A 75 -12.86 -10.63 17.44
C ASN A 75 -13.63 -11.19 16.24
N LYS A 76 -14.12 -10.34 15.34
CA LYS A 76 -14.78 -10.77 14.10
C LYS A 76 -13.81 -11.54 13.19
N ILE A 77 -12.58 -11.04 13.02
CA ILE A 77 -11.56 -11.73 12.22
C ILE A 77 -11.14 -13.05 12.88
N LYS A 78 -10.83 -13.05 14.19
CA LYS A 78 -10.38 -14.25 14.93
C LYS A 78 -11.42 -15.37 14.99
N ARG A 79 -12.71 -15.04 14.90
CA ARG A 79 -13.82 -15.98 14.96
C ARG A 79 -14.39 -16.34 13.58
N CYS A 80 -13.73 -15.94 12.49
CA CYS A 80 -14.14 -16.36 11.16
C CYS A 80 -14.00 -17.89 11.06
N ASP A 81 -15.09 -18.54 10.65
CA ASP A 81 -15.13 -20.01 10.55
C ASP A 81 -14.83 -20.49 9.12
N THR A 82 -14.90 -19.60 8.13
CA THR A 82 -14.67 -19.94 6.71
C THR A 82 -13.78 -18.92 6.01
N SER A 83 -13.04 -19.36 4.98
CA SER A 83 -12.32 -18.44 4.09
C SER A 83 -13.29 -17.47 3.39
N MET A 84 -14.53 -17.88 3.09
CA MET A 84 -15.53 -17.01 2.46
C MET A 84 -15.92 -15.83 3.36
N GLU A 85 -16.09 -16.07 4.66
CA GLU A 85 -16.34 -15.01 5.63
C GLU A 85 -15.16 -14.05 5.71
N LEU A 86 -13.95 -14.58 5.83
CA LEU A 86 -12.74 -13.77 5.86
C LEU A 86 -12.56 -12.95 4.57
N TYR A 87 -12.91 -13.53 3.41
CA TYR A 87 -12.94 -12.85 2.11
C TYR A 87 -13.93 -11.69 2.08
N ASN A 88 -15.12 -11.86 2.66
CA ASN A 88 -16.10 -10.79 2.78
C ASN A 88 -15.53 -9.61 3.57
N ILE A 89 -14.88 -9.86 4.71
CA ILE A 89 -14.21 -8.81 5.51
C ILE A 89 -13.10 -8.14 4.70
N ALA A 90 -12.23 -8.93 4.06
CA ALA A 90 -11.13 -8.43 3.24
C ALA A 90 -11.60 -7.56 2.06
N SER A 91 -12.78 -7.86 1.50
CA SER A 91 -13.34 -7.14 0.35
C SER A 91 -13.60 -5.66 0.63
N PHE A 92 -13.85 -5.31 1.89
CA PHE A 92 -14.13 -3.95 2.35
C PHE A 92 -12.90 -3.21 2.89
N VAL A 93 -11.70 -3.78 2.79
CA VAL A 93 -10.45 -3.10 3.15
C VAL A 93 -10.19 -1.96 2.16
N LYS A 94 -10.63 -0.75 2.51
CA LYS A 94 -10.41 0.46 1.71
C LYS A 94 -9.46 1.42 2.42
N TYR A 95 -9.86 2.08 3.51
CA TYR A 95 -9.16 3.30 3.96
C TYR A 95 -8.57 3.27 5.39
N HIS A 96 -8.45 2.11 6.02
CA HIS A 96 -8.14 2.06 7.45
C HIS A 96 -6.75 1.48 7.75
N LEU A 97 -5.93 2.32 8.39
CA LEU A 97 -4.61 2.01 8.96
C LEU A 97 -4.75 1.30 10.32
N ASP A 98 -5.63 0.29 10.42
CA ASP A 98 -6.01 -0.30 11.72
C ASP A 98 -5.44 -1.72 11.93
N GLY A 99 -4.44 -2.13 11.14
CA GLY A 99 -3.87 -3.49 11.22
C GLY A 99 -4.80 -4.62 10.74
N ARG A 100 -5.97 -4.28 10.16
CA ARG A 100 -6.94 -5.24 9.57
C ARG A 100 -6.29 -6.19 8.58
N ASP A 101 -5.53 -5.61 7.67
CA ASP A 101 -4.75 -6.27 6.63
C ASP A 101 -3.74 -7.26 7.22
N GLU A 102 -3.04 -6.87 8.28
CA GLU A 102 -2.09 -7.75 8.96
C GLU A 102 -2.79 -8.93 9.66
N LEU A 103 -3.89 -8.65 10.36
CA LEU A 103 -4.70 -9.67 11.03
C LEU A 103 -5.27 -10.68 10.03
N ILE A 104 -5.81 -10.20 8.90
CA ILE A 104 -6.34 -11.05 7.83
C ILE A 104 -5.19 -11.85 7.21
N LEU A 105 -4.04 -11.24 6.92
CA LEU A 105 -2.89 -11.91 6.29
C LEU A 105 -2.29 -13.03 7.17
N LYS A 106 -2.37 -12.89 8.50
CA LYS A 106 -1.90 -13.88 9.48
C LYS A 106 -2.96 -14.93 9.83
N HIS A 107 -4.21 -14.75 9.39
CA HIS A 107 -5.29 -15.67 9.73
C HIS A 107 -5.10 -17.03 9.03
N PRO A 108 -5.34 -18.18 9.70
CA PRO A 108 -5.19 -19.51 9.09
C PRO A 108 -6.07 -19.74 7.86
N LEU A 109 -7.21 -19.04 7.78
CA LEU A 109 -8.14 -19.11 6.64
C LEU A 109 -7.80 -18.14 5.51
N CYS A 110 -6.67 -17.41 5.61
CA CYS A 110 -6.19 -16.52 4.55
C CYS A 110 -5.68 -17.34 3.37
N ASP A 111 -6.56 -17.52 2.40
CA ASP A 111 -6.29 -18.23 1.17
C ASP A 111 -5.58 -17.31 0.15
N LYS A 112 -5.12 -17.90 -0.94
CA LYS A 112 -4.41 -17.19 -2.02
C LYS A 112 -5.29 -16.11 -2.65
N GLY A 113 -6.59 -16.34 -2.82
CA GLY A 113 -7.54 -15.36 -3.32
C GLY A 113 -7.61 -14.12 -2.42
N ILE A 114 -7.76 -14.32 -1.11
CA ILE A 114 -7.73 -13.24 -0.11
C ILE A 114 -6.40 -12.49 -0.12
N ALA A 115 -5.27 -13.20 -0.15
CA ALA A 115 -3.95 -12.58 -0.17
C ALA A 115 -3.76 -11.68 -1.40
N VAL A 116 -4.12 -12.16 -2.59
CA VAL A 116 -4.05 -11.38 -3.84
C VAL A 116 -5.00 -10.17 -3.77
N MET A 117 -6.20 -10.32 -3.21
CA MET A 117 -7.11 -9.19 -3.00
C MET A 117 -6.48 -8.14 -2.08
N LEU A 118 -5.97 -8.54 -0.91
CA LEU A 118 -5.34 -7.63 0.04
C LEU A 118 -4.19 -6.87 -0.61
N PHE A 119 -3.34 -7.53 -1.38
CA PHE A 119 -2.26 -6.87 -2.12
C PHE A 119 -2.78 -5.72 -2.98
N TRP A 120 -3.84 -5.94 -3.76
CA TRP A 120 -4.39 -4.91 -4.63
C TRP A 120 -5.12 -3.81 -3.87
N ARG A 121 -5.81 -4.14 -2.77
CA ARG A 121 -6.41 -3.15 -1.88
C ARG A 121 -5.34 -2.24 -1.27
N LEU A 122 -4.26 -2.81 -0.75
CA LEU A 122 -3.11 -2.09 -0.22
C LEU A 122 -2.50 -1.16 -1.28
N LYS A 123 -2.22 -1.69 -2.47
CA LYS A 123 -1.67 -0.90 -3.57
C LYS A 123 -2.61 0.22 -4.04
N THR A 124 -3.93 0.02 -3.95
CA THR A 124 -4.92 0.98 -4.45
C THR A 124 -5.20 2.10 -3.45
N PHE A 125 -5.27 1.75 -2.16
CA PHE A 125 -5.82 2.64 -1.15
C PHE A 125 -4.80 3.12 -0.10
N ARG A 126 -3.68 2.40 0.11
CA ARG A 126 -2.59 2.91 0.95
C ARG A 126 -1.57 3.66 0.09
N ASN A 127 -1.43 4.96 0.33
CA ASN A 127 -0.40 5.81 -0.27
C ASN A 127 0.91 5.85 0.54
N VAL A 128 1.05 5.08 1.63
CA VAL A 128 2.20 5.14 2.54
C VAL A 128 3.28 4.17 2.06
N TRP A 129 4.40 4.72 1.58
CA TRP A 129 5.40 3.99 0.78
C TRP A 129 6.18 2.92 1.56
N PHE A 130 6.46 3.10 2.86
CA PHE A 130 7.33 2.18 3.59
C PHE A 130 6.61 0.92 4.13
N GLU A 131 5.63 1.06 5.03
CA GLU A 131 4.96 -0.11 5.64
C GLU A 131 4.17 -0.95 4.63
N THR A 132 3.49 -0.29 3.70
CA THR A 132 2.74 -0.96 2.62
C THR A 132 3.68 -1.77 1.73
N SER A 133 4.95 -1.34 1.54
CA SER A 133 5.91 -2.08 0.73
C SER A 133 6.36 -3.38 1.39
N VAL A 134 6.52 -3.42 2.71
CA VAL A 134 6.93 -4.61 3.46
C VAL A 134 5.83 -5.67 3.39
N MET A 135 4.59 -5.29 3.75
CA MET A 135 3.47 -6.22 3.70
C MET A 135 3.16 -6.67 2.27
N ALA A 136 3.24 -5.78 1.28
CA ALA A 136 3.05 -6.16 -0.11
C ALA A 136 4.12 -7.16 -0.61
N ARG A 137 5.37 -7.02 -0.17
CA ARG A 137 6.43 -8.01 -0.43
C ARG A 137 6.14 -9.34 0.26
N GLU A 138 5.71 -9.33 1.53
CA GLU A 138 5.31 -10.55 2.25
C GLU A 138 4.19 -11.29 1.52
N ILE A 139 3.16 -10.57 1.05
CA ILE A 139 2.07 -11.17 0.28
C ILE A 139 2.58 -11.79 -1.02
N ILE A 140 3.41 -11.06 -1.78
CA ILE A 140 4.03 -11.57 -3.01
C ILE A 140 4.79 -12.88 -2.72
N ASP A 141 5.56 -12.92 -1.65
CA ASP A 141 6.36 -14.08 -1.28
C ASP A 141 5.49 -15.26 -0.84
N LYS A 142 4.45 -15.03 -0.02
CA LYS A 142 3.47 -16.05 0.37
C LYS A 142 2.76 -16.67 -0.84
N VAL A 143 2.30 -15.84 -1.77
CA VAL A 143 1.64 -16.30 -2.99
C VAL A 143 2.61 -17.06 -3.89
N ARG A 144 3.85 -16.57 -4.05
CA ARG A 144 4.88 -17.22 -4.88
C ARG A 144 5.29 -18.59 -4.34
N THR A 145 5.41 -18.72 -3.02
CA THR A 145 5.82 -19.96 -2.34
C THR A 145 4.66 -20.92 -2.09
N ASN A 146 3.44 -20.55 -2.52
CA ASN A 146 2.22 -21.34 -2.37
C ASN A 146 1.92 -21.71 -0.90
N GLN A 147 2.22 -20.79 0.02
CA GLN A 147 2.00 -20.96 1.46
C GLN A 147 0.54 -20.79 1.89
N CYS A 148 -0.31 -20.29 0.98
CA CYS A 148 -1.75 -20.18 1.18
C CYS A 148 -2.47 -21.26 0.37
N PRO A 149 -3.52 -21.88 0.92
CA PRO A 149 -4.38 -22.74 0.13
C PRO A 149 -5.06 -21.91 -0.97
N GLU A 150 -5.36 -22.52 -2.12
CA GLU A 150 -6.04 -21.86 -3.24
C GLU A 150 -7.47 -22.39 -3.31
N ILE A 151 -8.30 -21.90 -2.38
CA ILE A 151 -9.70 -22.35 -2.20
C ILE A 151 -10.66 -21.39 -2.87
N LEU A 152 -10.38 -20.08 -2.84
CA LEU A 152 -11.29 -19.06 -3.36
C LEU A 152 -10.77 -18.43 -4.65
N ALA A 153 -11.68 -18.27 -5.61
CA ALA A 153 -11.42 -17.54 -6.83
C ALA A 153 -11.53 -16.03 -6.57
N TYR A 154 -10.44 -15.31 -6.87
CA TYR A 154 -10.38 -13.86 -6.92
C TYR A 154 -9.83 -13.42 -8.27
N ASN A 155 -10.48 -12.45 -8.91
CA ASN A 155 -10.03 -11.89 -10.19
C ASN A 155 -9.79 -10.38 -10.06
N PRO A 156 -8.53 -9.94 -9.98
CA PRO A 156 -8.18 -8.52 -9.89
C PRO A 156 -8.78 -7.70 -11.04
N LYS A 157 -8.85 -8.26 -12.25
CA LYS A 157 -9.34 -7.54 -13.45
C LYS A 157 -10.84 -7.26 -13.41
N LYS A 158 -11.61 -8.01 -12.62
CA LYS A 158 -13.06 -7.81 -12.44
C LYS A 158 -13.38 -6.89 -11.26
N ASP A 159 -12.40 -6.60 -10.41
CA ASP A 159 -12.58 -5.82 -9.20
C ASP A 159 -12.53 -4.32 -9.50
N LYS A 160 -13.70 -3.68 -9.51
CA LYS A 160 -13.85 -2.24 -9.84
C LYS A 160 -13.26 -1.31 -8.78
N ALA A 161 -12.98 -1.82 -7.59
CA ALA A 161 -12.46 -1.01 -6.50
C ALA A 161 -10.93 -0.94 -6.49
N ILE A 162 -10.21 -1.75 -7.29
CA ILE A 162 -8.74 -1.68 -7.38
C ILE A 162 -8.26 -0.81 -8.55
N LYS A 163 -7.03 -0.30 -8.44
CA LYS A 163 -6.30 0.38 -9.52
C LYS A 163 -5.08 -0.45 -9.89
N MET A 164 -5.18 -1.18 -11.01
CA MET A 164 -4.07 -1.99 -11.52
C MET A 164 -3.02 -1.20 -12.30
N ASN A 165 -3.39 -0.01 -12.78
CA ASN A 165 -2.48 0.83 -13.57
C ASN A 165 -1.37 1.39 -12.69
N GLU A 166 -0.14 1.34 -13.20
CA GLU A 166 0.98 1.99 -12.56
C GLU A 166 0.73 3.50 -12.46
N PRO A 167 1.03 4.13 -11.30
CA PRO A 167 0.91 5.57 -11.18
C PRO A 167 1.88 6.19 -12.18
N LYS A 168 1.36 6.89 -13.19
CA LYS A 168 2.19 7.71 -14.07
C LYS A 168 2.98 8.67 -13.19
N PRO A 169 4.32 8.76 -13.34
CA PRO A 169 5.09 9.73 -12.59
C PRO A 169 4.52 11.11 -12.87
N LYS A 170 3.97 11.77 -11.84
CA LYS A 170 3.40 13.12 -11.96
C LYS A 170 4.49 14.16 -12.21
N TRP A 171 5.72 13.82 -11.86
CA TRP A 171 6.88 14.67 -12.02
C TRP A 171 8.09 13.80 -12.31
N ASN A 172 8.78 14.08 -13.41
CA ASN A 172 10.09 13.49 -13.68
C ASN A 172 11.13 14.41 -13.05
N ILE A 173 11.96 13.87 -12.17
CA ILE A 173 13.09 14.61 -11.60
C ILE A 173 13.99 15.02 -12.79
N PRO A 174 14.26 16.33 -12.99
CA PRO A 174 15.16 16.76 -14.05
C PRO A 174 16.52 16.09 -13.93
N GLU A 175 17.12 15.65 -15.04
CA GLU A 175 18.40 14.92 -15.03
C GLU A 175 19.51 15.66 -14.25
N ILE A 176 19.51 17.00 -14.31
CA ILE A 176 20.46 17.85 -13.58
C ILE A 176 20.41 17.65 -12.06
N MET A 177 19.27 17.25 -11.51
CA MET A 177 19.11 16.95 -10.08
C MET A 177 19.47 15.50 -9.74
N THR A 178 19.68 14.62 -10.72
CA THR A 178 20.06 13.21 -10.50
C THR A 178 21.54 12.93 -10.70
N LYS A 179 22.27 13.92 -11.23
CA LYS A 179 23.72 13.83 -11.36
C LYS A 179 24.35 14.10 -9.99
N ALA A 180 25.21 13.19 -9.54
CA ALA A 180 26.12 13.47 -8.45
C ALA A 180 26.96 14.71 -8.82
N VAL A 181 27.03 15.67 -7.91
CA VAL A 181 27.91 16.85 -8.02
C VAL A 181 29.26 16.49 -7.46
#